data_AF-A0A944GXB7-F1
#
_entry.id   AF-A0A944GXB7-F1
#
_cell.length_a   1.000
_cell.length_b   1.000
_cell.length_c   1.000
_cell.angle_alpha   90.00
_cell.angle_beta   90.00
_cell.angle_gamma   90.00
#
_symmetry.space_group_name_H-M   'P 1'
#
loop_
_entity.id
_entity.type
_entity.pdbx_description
1 polymer ?
#
loop_
_entity_poly.entity_id
_entity_poly.type
_entity_poly.pdbx_seq_one_letter_code
_entity_poly.pdbx_strand_id
1 'polypeptide(L)'
;MVKKGTLRLAQVLTQYLIGVFIFIIIGSLPVLLRDLTFDTESYFHSVRDLAVKIFTLSNLTYDGQHEMLPAVIDRFFYSMKILGIAFFTALAFAFMLSYLIILFFEKKKDYILSF
;
A
#
# COMPACT_ATOMS: atom_id res chain seq x y z
N MET A 1 39.74 9.95 3.04
CA MET A 1 38.66 9.15 3.68
C MET A 1 37.44 9.98 4.08
N VAL A 2 37.60 11.19 4.65
CA VAL A 2 36.48 12.04 5.12
C VAL A 2 35.45 12.37 4.02
N LYS A 3 35.91 12.76 2.81
CA LYS A 3 35.01 13.11 1.69
C LYS A 3 34.05 11.99 1.26
N LYS A 4 34.47 10.70 1.34
CA LYS A 4 33.60 9.55 1.03
C LYS A 4 32.57 9.29 2.14
N GLY A 5 32.92 9.57 3.40
CA GLY A 5 31.99 9.47 4.53
C GLY A 5 30.91 10.54 4.48
N THR A 6 31.28 11.79 4.21
CA THR A 6 30.34 12.91 4.06
C THR A 6 29.36 12.69 2.90
N LEU A 7 29.84 12.14 1.76
CA LEU A 7 28.99 11.85 0.62
C LEU A 7 27.94 10.76 0.93
N ARG A 8 28.34 9.71 1.66
CA ARG A 8 27.42 8.64 2.10
C ARG A 8 26.39 9.15 3.10
N LEU A 9 26.79 9.99 4.05
CA LEU A 9 25.87 10.63 4.98
C LEU A 9 24.85 11.51 4.25
N ALA A 10 25.31 12.33 3.29
CA ALA A 10 24.42 13.12 2.45
C ALA A 10 23.45 12.25 1.65
N GLN A 11 23.90 11.12 1.08
CA GLN A 11 23.03 10.19 0.38
C GLN A 11 21.95 9.59 1.28
N VAL A 12 22.32 9.16 2.50
CA VAL A 12 21.38 8.59 3.47
C VAL A 12 20.36 9.64 3.93
N LEU A 13 20.80 10.87 4.21
CA LEU A 13 19.90 11.97 4.58
C LEU A 13 18.93 12.33 3.46
N THR A 14 19.42 12.40 2.22
CA THR A 14 18.57 12.66 1.05
C THR A 14 17.57 11.53 0.82
N GLN A 15 18.00 10.26 0.93
CA GLN A 15 17.10 9.11 0.81
C GLN A 15 16.02 9.12 1.89
N TYR A 16 16.39 9.46 3.13
CA TYR A 16 15.45 9.61 4.22
C TYR A 16 14.42 10.71 3.94
N LEU A 17 14.86 11.91 3.52
CA LEU A 17 13.96 13.01 3.18
C LEU A 17 13.02 12.65 2.03
N ILE A 18 13.53 12.00 0.98
CA ILE A 18 12.72 11.52 -0.14
C ILE A 18 11.68 10.49 0.33
N GLY A 19 12.08 9.54 1.19
CA GLY A 19 11.18 8.54 1.75
C GLY A 19 10.05 9.16 2.56
N VAL A 20 10.37 10.15 3.40
CA VAL A 20 9.36 10.92 4.16
C VAL A 20 8.41 11.66 3.21
N PHE A 21 8.91 12.26 2.14
CA PHE A 21 8.08 12.98 1.16
C PHE A 21 7.12 12.04 0.41
N ILE A 22 7.62 10.88 -0.02
CA ILE A 22 6.80 9.83 -0.65
C ILE A 22 5.74 9.33 0.32
N PHE A 23 6.10 9.11 1.59
CA PHE A 23 5.16 8.66 2.62
C PHE A 23 4.02 9.66 2.83
N ILE A 24 4.32 10.96 2.88
CA ILE A 24 3.31 12.02 3.01
C ILE A 24 2.33 12.00 1.83
N ILE A 25 2.86 11.94 0.60
CA ILE A 25 2.06 11.94 -0.64
C ILE A 25 1.14 10.73 -0.73
N ILE A 26 1.66 9.54 -0.43
CA ILE A 26 0.88 8.30 -0.44
C ILE A 26 -0.13 8.31 0.71
N GLY A 27 0.28 8.79 1.89
CA GLY A 27 -0.57 8.87 3.08
C GLY A 27 -1.76 9.82 2.95
N SER A 28 -1.63 10.89 2.16
CA SER A 28 -2.72 11.84 1.89
C SER A 28 -3.62 11.43 0.72
N LEU A 29 -3.22 10.42 -0.08
CA LEU A 29 -3.96 9.97 -1.26
C LEU A 29 -5.41 9.52 -0.99
N PRO A 30 -5.75 8.88 0.16
CA PRO A 30 -7.13 8.59 0.51
C PRO A 30 -8.01 9.84 0.65
N VAL A 31 -7.44 11.00 1.00
CA VAL A 31 -8.19 12.26 1.12
C VAL A 31 -8.61 12.78 -0.26
N LEU A 32 -7.78 12.57 -1.29
CA LEU A 32 -8.10 12.94 -2.66
C LEU A 32 -9.35 12.20 -3.19
N LEU A 33 -9.60 10.99 -2.68
CA LEU A 33 -10.68 10.11 -3.11
C LEU A 33 -11.81 10.02 -2.06
N ARG A 34 -11.82 10.92 -1.08
CA ARG A 34 -12.85 10.92 -0.04
C ARG A 34 -14.21 11.20 -0.69
N ASP A 35 -15.21 10.41 -0.32
CA ASP A 35 -16.59 10.55 -0.78
C ASP A 35 -16.78 10.44 -2.31
N LEU A 36 -15.86 9.75 -3.02
CA LEU A 36 -15.82 9.60 -4.49
C LEU A 36 -15.70 10.92 -5.27
N THR A 37 -15.45 12.03 -4.58
CA THR A 37 -15.21 13.34 -5.18
C THR A 37 -13.71 13.62 -5.22
N PHE A 38 -13.21 14.08 -6.37
CA PHE A 38 -11.82 14.53 -6.49
C PHE A 38 -11.65 15.89 -5.82
N ASP A 39 -11.28 15.87 -4.53
CA ASP A 39 -11.02 17.09 -3.75
C ASP A 39 -9.52 17.34 -3.66
N THR A 40 -9.02 18.12 -4.62
CA THR A 40 -7.61 18.52 -4.69
C THR A 40 -7.21 19.50 -3.59
N GLU A 41 -8.14 20.35 -3.13
CA GLU A 41 -7.87 21.35 -2.10
C GLU A 41 -7.63 20.66 -0.75
N SER A 42 -8.53 19.75 -0.35
CA SER A 42 -8.37 18.94 0.86
C SER A 42 -7.13 18.05 0.82
N TYR A 43 -6.75 17.57 -0.36
CA TYR A 43 -5.51 16.80 -0.55
C TYR A 43 -4.26 17.65 -0.25
N PHE A 44 -4.12 18.84 -0.83
CA PHE A 44 -2.96 19.71 -0.58
C PHE A 44 -2.91 20.20 0.88
N HIS A 45 -4.07 20.47 1.49
CA HIS A 45 -4.16 20.77 2.91
C HIS A 45 -3.66 19.61 3.78
N SER A 46 -4.05 18.37 3.44
CA SER A 46 -3.60 17.17 4.16
C SER A 46 -2.11 16.89 3.99
N VAL A 47 -1.56 17.10 2.78
CA VAL A 47 -0.11 17.02 2.53
C VAL A 47 0.65 18.02 3.39
N ARG A 48 0.19 19.28 3.44
CA ARG A 48 0.82 20.33 4.24
C ARG A 48 0.74 20.01 5.74
N ASP A 49 -0.42 19.57 6.22
CA ASP A 49 -0.63 19.26 7.63
C ASP A 49 0.23 18.07 8.09
N LEU A 50 0.30 17.00 7.28
CA LEU A 50 1.19 15.86 7.51
C LEU A 50 2.67 16.26 7.46
N ALA A 51 3.08 17.10 6.52
CA ALA A 51 4.45 17.60 6.43
C ALA A 51 4.83 18.40 7.69
N VAL A 52 3.98 19.35 8.10
CA VAL A 52 4.23 20.14 9.32
C VAL A 52 4.34 19.22 10.53
N LYS A 53 3.37 18.33 10.76
CA LYS A 53 3.38 17.38 11.89
C LYS A 53 4.63 16.51 11.95
N ILE A 54 5.13 16.03 10.81
CA ILE A 54 6.34 15.20 10.76
C ILE A 54 7.60 16.02 11.03
N PHE A 55 7.71 17.24 10.51
CA PHE A 55 8.89 18.09 10.70
C PHE A 55 8.93 18.80 12.07
N THR A 56 7.78 19.10 12.67
CA THR A 56 7.70 19.76 13.99
C THR A 56 7.66 18.76 15.16
N LEU A 57 7.49 17.46 14.89
CA LEU A 57 7.22 16.41 15.90
C LEU A 57 6.09 16.78 16.88
N SER A 58 5.26 17.77 16.56
CA SER A 58 4.25 18.30 17.47
C SER A 58 2.98 17.48 17.34
N ASN A 59 2.52 16.87 18.44
CA ASN A 59 1.26 16.12 18.52
C ASN A 59 1.13 15.05 17.41
N LEU A 60 2.01 14.04 17.44
CA LEU A 60 1.86 12.78 16.68
C LEU A 60 0.65 11.97 17.20
N THR A 61 -0.53 12.54 17.04
CA THR A 61 -1.82 11.95 17.37
C THR A 61 -2.63 11.80 16.09
N TYR A 62 -3.15 10.61 15.85
CA TYR A 62 -3.92 10.26 14.66
C TYR A 62 -5.24 11.05 14.55
N ASP A 63 -5.78 11.48 15.69
CA ASP A 63 -7.07 12.19 15.82
C ASP A 63 -7.09 13.12 17.07
N GLY A 64 -5.93 13.66 17.47
CA GLY A 64 -5.80 14.46 18.71
C GLY A 64 -5.94 13.70 20.03
N GLN A 65 -6.43 12.45 20.02
CA GLN A 65 -6.69 11.61 21.21
C GLN A 65 -5.86 10.32 21.25
N HIS A 66 -5.45 9.78 20.10
CA HIS A 66 -4.76 8.49 19.99
C HIS A 66 -3.36 8.64 19.41
N GLU A 67 -2.38 7.99 20.02
CA GLU A 67 -1.00 7.95 19.53
C GLU A 67 -0.94 7.38 18.10
N MET A 68 -0.20 8.05 17.22
CA MET A 68 -0.19 7.74 15.79
C MET A 68 0.44 6.38 15.46
N LEU A 69 1.44 5.94 16.24
CA LEU A 69 2.14 4.68 16.02
C LEU A 69 1.24 3.43 16.16
N PRO A 70 0.53 3.21 17.28
CA PRO A 70 -0.34 2.04 17.42
C PRO A 70 -1.46 2.01 16.37
N ALA A 71 -2.07 3.16 16.06
CA ALA A 71 -3.13 3.24 15.05
C ALA A 71 -2.64 2.88 13.63
N VAL A 72 -1.42 3.28 13.27
CA VAL A 72 -0.82 2.93 11.97
C VAL A 72 -0.46 1.44 11.92
N ILE A 73 0.08 0.88 13.00
CA ILE A 73 0.41 -0.54 13.08
C ILE A 73 -0.84 -1.41 12.95
N ASP A 74 -1.92 -1.07 13.65
CA ASP A 74 -3.18 -1.81 13.58
C ASP A 74 -3.79 -1.78 12.17
N ARG A 75 -3.80 -0.60 11.52
CA ARG A 75 -4.25 -0.48 10.13
C ARG A 75 -3.35 -1.23 9.14
N PHE A 76 -2.04 -1.27 9.40
CA PHE A 76 -1.10 -2.04 8.60
C PHE A 76 -1.40 -3.54 8.70
N PHE A 77 -1.56 -4.07 9.91
CA PHE A 77 -1.94 -5.48 10.10
C PHE A 77 -3.30 -5.81 9.49
N TYR A 78 -4.28 -4.92 9.62
CA TYR A 78 -5.58 -5.07 8.98
C TYR A 78 -5.46 -5.15 7.45
N SER A 79 -4.70 -4.24 6.83
CA SER A 79 -4.45 -4.23 5.38
C SER A 79 -3.73 -5.51 4.93
N MET A 80 -2.70 -5.93 5.66
CA MET A 80 -1.97 -7.17 5.38
C MET A 80 -2.86 -8.41 5.47
N LYS A 81 -3.77 -8.46 6.44
CA LYS A 81 -4.73 -9.56 6.59
C LYS A 81 -5.70 -9.61 5.41
N ILE A 82 -6.25 -8.47 4.98
CA ILE A 82 -7.12 -8.39 3.82
C ILE A 82 -6.38 -8.87 2.57
N LEU A 83 -5.16 -8.37 2.35
CA LEU A 83 -4.35 -8.74 1.20
C LEU A 83 -4.08 -10.26 1.18
N GLY A 84 -3.74 -10.84 2.33
CA GLY A 84 -3.55 -12.28 2.48
C GLY A 84 -4.81 -13.08 2.14
N ILE A 85 -5.96 -12.70 2.69
CA ILE A 85 -7.24 -13.38 2.42
C ILE A 85 -7.60 -13.27 0.93
N ALA A 86 -7.45 -12.08 0.34
CA ALA A 86 -7.74 -11.85 -1.08
C ALA A 86 -6.84 -12.72 -1.97
N PHE A 87 -5.55 -12.82 -1.64
CA PHE A 87 -4.59 -13.65 -2.36
C PHE A 87 -4.98 -15.14 -2.32
N PHE A 88 -5.26 -15.68 -1.13
CA PHE A 88 -5.68 -17.08 -1.00
C PHE A 88 -7.00 -17.37 -1.70
N THR A 89 -7.94 -16.43 -1.64
CA THR A 89 -9.23 -16.55 -2.33
C THR A 89 -9.02 -16.57 -3.85
N ALA A 90 -8.23 -15.64 -4.40
CA ALA A 90 -7.89 -15.62 -5.81
C ALA A 90 -7.18 -16.90 -6.26
N LEU A 91 -6.25 -17.41 -5.43
CA LEU A 91 -5.53 -18.66 -5.69
C LEU A 91 -6.49 -19.86 -5.74
N ALA A 92 -7.41 -19.97 -4.77
CA ALA A 92 -8.41 -21.04 -4.74
C ALA A 92 -9.32 -20.99 -5.98
N PHE A 93 -9.79 -19.80 -6.36
CA PHE A 93 -10.58 -19.63 -7.58
C PHE A 93 -9.81 -20.00 -8.85
N ALA A 94 -8.56 -19.54 -8.97
CA ALA A 94 -7.70 -19.87 -10.10
C ALA A 94 -7.52 -21.39 -10.22
N PHE A 95 -7.24 -22.08 -9.11
CA PHE A 95 -7.13 -23.53 -9.07
C PHE A 95 -8.43 -24.23 -9.49
N MET A 96 -9.57 -23.80 -8.94
CA MET A 96 -10.88 -24.37 -9.28
C MET A 96 -11.19 -24.21 -10.77
N LEU A 97 -10.89 -23.03 -11.32
CA LEU A 97 -11.13 -22.71 -12.71
C LEU A 97 -10.22 -23.51 -13.65
N SER A 98 -8.93 -23.65 -13.32
CA SER A 98 -8.01 -24.53 -14.04
C SER A 98 -8.46 -26.00 -14.00
N TYR A 99 -8.93 -26.49 -12.85
CA TYR A 99 -9.44 -27.85 -12.72
C TYR A 99 -10.70 -28.09 -13.56
N LEU A 100 -11.66 -27.16 -13.53
CA LEU A 100 -12.87 -27.24 -14.36
C LEU A 100 -12.54 -27.25 -15.86
N ILE A 101 -11.60 -26.42 -16.29
CA ILE A 101 -11.14 -26.41 -17.69
C ILE A 101 -10.60 -27.79 -18.08
N ILE A 102 -9.71 -28.38 -17.26
CA ILE A 102 -9.16 -29.71 -17.57
C ILE A 102 -10.29 -30.75 -17.68
N LEU A 103 -11.20 -30.80 -16.71
CA LEU A 103 -12.30 -31.79 -16.69
C LEU A 103 -13.23 -31.68 -17.91
N PHE A 104 -13.51 -30.45 -18.38
CA PHE A 104 -14.32 -30.21 -19.58
C PHE A 104 -13.61 -30.62 -20.87
N PHE A 105 -12.31 -30.35 -20.98
CA PHE A 105 -11.54 -30.67 -22.20
C PHE A 105 -11.06 -32.12 -22.25
N GLU A 106 -10.84 -32.77 -21.11
CA GLU A 106 -10.49 -34.18 -21.03
C GLU A 106 -11.63 -35.06 -21.54
N LYS A 107 -12.90 -34.72 -21.22
CA LYS A 107 -14.08 -35.38 -21.80
C LYS A 107 -14.23 -35.20 -23.32
N LYS A 108 -13.61 -34.18 -23.92
CA LYS A 108 -13.61 -33.98 -25.38
C LYS A 108 -12.46 -34.68 -26.10
N LYS A 109 -11.40 -35.11 -25.39
CA LYS A 109 -10.28 -35.85 -26.02
C LYS A 109 -10.74 -37.18 -26.61
N ASP A 110 -11.60 -37.92 -25.92
CA ASP A 110 -12.13 -39.19 -26.41
C ASP A 110 -13.04 -39.01 -27.64
N TYR A 111 -13.68 -37.85 -27.81
CA TYR A 111 -14.57 -37.56 -28.95
C TYR A 111 -13.80 -37.11 -30.21
N ILE A 112 -12.56 -36.63 -30.05
CA ILE A 112 -11.72 -36.12 -31.15
C ILE A 112 -10.72 -37.18 -31.64
N LEU A 113 -10.28 -38.09 -30.75
CA LEU A 113 -9.34 -39.17 -31.07
C LEU A 113 -10.01 -40.48 -31.53
N SER A 114 -11.35 -40.52 -31.64
CA SER A 114 -12.11 -41.67 -32.14
C SER A 114 -12.42 -41.59 -33.65
N PHE A 115 -11.68 -40.79 -34.41
CA PHE A 115 -11.74 -40.70 -35.87
C PHE A 115 -10.46 -41.22 -36.52
#